data_AF-A0A2D7IIL4-F1
#
_entry.id   AF-A0A2D7IIL4-F1
#
_cell.length_a   1.000
_cell.length_b   1.000
_cell.length_c   1.000
_cell.angle_alpha   90.00
_cell.angle_beta   90.00
_cell.angle_gamma   90.00
#
_symmetry.space_group_name_H-M   'P 1'
#
loop_
_entity.id
_entity.type
_entity.pdbx_description
1 polymer ?
#
loop_
_entity_poly.entity_id
_entity_poly.type
_entity_poly.pdbx_seq_one_letter_code
_entity_poly.pdbx_strand_id
1 'polypeptide(L)'
;MRYAVNSKRVQKSFKVRLDNSLTRHKNIEGFKPTVVQANNWFKRFNKGLFKDQLPNVEIEVKRLAHDWGRCIANWDNRKCRAGTYDQRVIPYRKTAIDYKIELHCKFPKWKDFIETLAHEMVHLYQMTVMEDPYSNHNKNFYSFRKQFKKFNLRLYR
;
A
#
# COMPACT_ATOMS: atom_id res chain seq x y z
N MET A 1 6.58 26.48 -4.52
CA MET A 1 7.88 25.89 -4.89
C MET A 1 8.18 24.73 -3.93
N ARG A 2 7.85 23.47 -4.29
CA ARG A 2 8.15 22.31 -3.42
C ARG A 2 9.58 21.88 -3.70
N TYR A 3 10.49 22.07 -2.74
CA TYR A 3 11.85 21.58 -2.83
C TYR A 3 11.83 20.09 -3.18
N ALA A 4 12.37 19.74 -4.34
CA ALA A 4 12.60 18.36 -4.71
C ALA A 4 13.64 17.80 -3.74
N VAL A 5 13.18 17.26 -2.60
CA VAL A 5 13.97 16.38 -1.75
C VAL A 5 14.66 15.41 -2.69
N ASN A 6 15.99 15.40 -2.71
CA ASN A 6 16.76 14.61 -3.67
C ASN A 6 16.33 13.13 -3.58
N SER A 7 15.44 12.75 -4.48
CA SER A 7 14.67 11.50 -4.42
C SER A 7 15.60 10.29 -4.38
N LYS A 8 16.77 10.38 -5.05
CA LYS A 8 17.79 9.35 -5.06
C LYS A 8 18.43 9.14 -3.68
N ARG A 9 18.75 10.22 -2.95
CA ARG A 9 19.34 10.13 -1.60
C ARG A 9 18.34 9.52 -0.61
N VAL A 10 17.08 9.92 -0.68
CA VAL A 10 16.02 9.35 0.16
C VAL A 10 15.80 7.87 -0.12
N GLN A 11 15.72 7.49 -1.41
CA GLN A 11 15.60 6.09 -1.81
C GLN A 11 16.78 5.24 -1.33
N LYS A 12 18.02 5.74 -1.46
CA LYS A 12 19.22 5.06 -0.98
C LYS A 12 19.18 4.86 0.54
N SER A 13 18.85 5.91 1.30
CA SER A 13 18.74 5.81 2.76
C SER A 13 17.61 4.88 3.19
N PHE A 14 16.46 4.92 2.51
CA PHE A 14 15.34 4.02 2.78
C PHE A 14 15.73 2.57 2.51
N LYS A 15 16.39 2.29 1.38
CA LYS A 15 16.88 0.96 1.02
C LYS A 15 17.76 0.37 2.13
N VAL A 16 18.78 1.12 2.57
CA VAL A 16 19.67 0.65 3.64
C VAL A 16 18.92 0.33 4.92
N ARG A 17 17.97 1.19 5.34
CA ARG A 17 17.17 0.95 6.54
C ARG A 17 16.24 -0.26 6.40
N LEU A 18 15.66 -0.45 5.22
CA LEU A 18 14.81 -1.60 4.92
C LEU A 18 15.65 -2.89 4.93
N ASP A 19 16.78 -2.91 4.23
CA ASP A 19 17.69 -4.06 4.17
C ASP A 19 18.19 -4.44 5.58
N ASN A 20 18.58 -3.46 6.40
CA ASN A 20 18.94 -3.70 7.80
C ASN A 20 17.77 -4.26 8.63
N SER A 21 16.54 -3.79 8.39
CA SER A 21 15.36 -4.29 9.10
C SER A 21 15.02 -5.71 8.68
N LEU A 22 15.11 -6.02 7.38
CA LEU A 22 14.92 -7.37 6.84
C LEU A 22 15.93 -8.35 7.46
N THR A 23 17.21 -7.96 7.54
CA THR A 23 18.25 -8.77 8.18
C THR A 23 17.99 -8.97 9.66
N ARG A 24 17.61 -7.92 10.40
CA ARG A 24 17.35 -7.99 11.84
C ARG A 24 16.18 -8.91 12.19
N HIS A 25 15.13 -8.92 11.37
CA HIS A 25 13.89 -9.67 11.66
C HIS A 25 13.78 -10.98 10.83
N LYS A 26 14.87 -11.42 10.18
CA LYS A 26 14.86 -12.56 9.25
C LYS A 26 14.39 -13.89 9.86
N ASN A 27 14.62 -14.07 11.16
CA ASN A 27 14.30 -15.29 11.91
C ASN A 27 13.01 -15.15 12.74
N ILE A 28 12.25 -14.05 12.58
CA ILE A 28 10.99 -13.88 13.31
C ILE A 28 9.89 -14.65 12.60
N GLU A 29 9.27 -15.54 13.35
CA GLU A 29 8.13 -16.33 12.93
C GLU A 29 6.86 -15.95 13.71
N GLY A 30 5.70 -16.17 13.11
CA GLY A 30 4.40 -15.88 13.74
C GLY A 30 4.22 -14.40 14.11
N PHE A 31 4.81 -13.50 13.32
CA PHE A 31 4.85 -12.07 13.58
C PHE A 31 3.45 -11.46 13.72
N LYS A 32 3.22 -10.61 14.73
CA LYS A 32 1.96 -9.91 14.96
C LYS A 32 2.18 -8.40 14.85
N PRO A 33 1.79 -7.74 13.74
CA PRO A 33 1.98 -6.31 13.58
C PRO A 33 1.08 -5.53 14.53
N THR A 34 1.55 -4.37 14.96
CA THR A 34 0.70 -3.35 15.59
C THR A 34 0.31 -2.27 14.58
N VAL A 35 -0.81 -1.58 14.83
CA VAL A 35 -1.23 -0.42 14.01
C VAL A 35 -0.14 0.64 13.97
N VAL A 36 0.56 0.87 15.08
CA VAL A 36 1.68 1.82 15.16
C VAL A 36 2.84 1.39 14.25
N GLN A 37 3.20 0.10 14.24
CA GLN A 37 4.22 -0.42 13.34
C GLN A 37 3.81 -0.27 11.87
N ALA A 38 2.56 -0.60 11.54
CA ALA A 38 2.04 -0.47 10.19
C ALA A 38 2.08 0.98 9.71
N ASN A 39 1.61 1.93 10.51
CA ASN A 39 1.67 3.37 10.20
C ASN A 39 3.11 3.88 10.02
N ASN A 40 4.03 3.44 10.89
CA ASN A 40 5.44 3.82 10.78
C ASN A 40 6.08 3.30 9.49
N TRP A 41 5.77 2.07 9.09
CA TRP A 41 6.24 1.51 7.83
C TRP A 41 5.56 2.13 6.62
N PHE A 42 4.26 2.43 6.69
CA PHE A 42 3.53 3.16 5.65
C PHE A 42 4.20 4.49 5.33
N LYS A 43 4.52 5.31 6.35
CA LYS A 43 5.22 6.59 6.14
C LYS A 43 6.59 6.41 5.47
N ARG A 44 7.34 5.37 5.87
CA ARG A 44 8.65 5.05 5.29
C ARG A 44 8.53 4.62 3.84
N PHE A 45 7.57 3.76 3.52
CA PHE A 45 7.27 3.31 2.18
C PHE A 45 6.76 4.45 1.30
N ASN A 46 5.88 5.30 1.80
CA ASN A 46 5.35 6.43 1.03
C ASN A 46 6.51 7.32 0.58
N LYS A 47 7.37 7.73 1.53
CA LYS A 47 8.55 8.54 1.24
C LYS A 47 9.58 7.85 0.35
N GLY A 48 9.84 6.56 0.59
CA GLY A 48 10.91 5.80 -0.07
C GLY A 48 10.54 5.19 -1.42
N LEU A 49 9.35 4.62 -1.54
CA LEU A 49 8.87 3.89 -2.71
C LEU A 49 7.91 4.75 -3.54
N PHE A 50 6.98 5.46 -2.91
CA PHE A 50 5.93 6.20 -3.60
C PHE A 50 6.16 7.71 -3.69
N LYS A 51 7.39 8.18 -3.39
CA LYS A 51 7.80 9.59 -3.47
C LYS A 51 6.87 10.56 -2.74
N ASP A 52 6.30 10.11 -1.62
CA ASP A 52 5.38 10.88 -0.78
C ASP A 52 4.07 11.29 -1.50
N GLN A 53 3.64 10.51 -2.49
CA GLN A 53 2.45 10.79 -3.29
C GLN A 53 1.17 10.14 -2.73
N LEU A 54 1.27 9.17 -1.83
CA LEU A 54 0.09 8.53 -1.25
C LEU A 54 -0.56 9.41 -0.19
N PRO A 55 -1.90 9.48 -0.15
CA PRO A 55 -2.61 10.11 0.96
C PRO A 55 -2.42 9.31 2.24
N ASN A 56 -2.59 9.99 3.38
CA ASN A 56 -2.71 9.28 4.65
C ASN A 56 -4.06 8.57 4.70
N VAL A 57 -4.06 7.30 5.06
CA VAL A 57 -5.26 6.47 5.15
C VAL A 57 -5.30 5.77 6.49
N GLU A 58 -6.50 5.38 6.92
CA GLU A 58 -6.64 4.52 8.09
C GLU A 58 -6.05 3.13 7.81
N ILE A 59 -5.30 2.61 8.78
CA ILE A 59 -4.75 1.25 8.74
C ILE A 59 -5.30 0.47 9.93
N GLU A 60 -6.10 -0.55 9.64
CA GLU A 60 -6.64 -1.47 10.63
C GLU A 60 -5.82 -2.77 10.68
N VAL A 61 -5.54 -3.28 11.88
CA VAL A 61 -4.96 -4.61 12.07
C VAL A 61 -6.01 -5.49 12.75
N LYS A 62 -6.51 -6.50 12.04
CA LYS A 62 -7.56 -7.39 12.52
C LYS A 62 -7.43 -8.80 11.95
N ARG A 63 -8.22 -9.74 12.45
CA ARG A 63 -8.30 -11.07 11.84
C ARG A 63 -9.03 -10.95 10.50
N LEU A 64 -8.38 -11.36 9.42
CA LEU A 64 -8.98 -11.42 8.08
C LEU A 64 -9.20 -12.90 7.72
N ALA A 65 -10.33 -13.20 7.10
CA ALA A 65 -10.58 -14.53 6.57
C ALA A 65 -9.97 -14.63 5.17
N HIS A 66 -9.12 -15.63 4.95
CA HIS A 66 -8.49 -15.98 3.66
C HIS A 66 -7.59 -14.92 3.01
N ASP A 67 -7.31 -13.79 3.67
CA ASP A 67 -6.44 -12.73 3.14
C ASP A 67 -5.40 -12.27 4.16
N TRP A 68 -4.27 -11.78 3.64
CA TRP A 68 -3.19 -11.18 4.44
C TRP A 68 -3.34 -9.66 4.56
N GLY A 69 -3.92 -9.01 3.55
CA GLY A 69 -4.17 -7.58 3.52
C GLY A 69 -5.19 -7.22 2.44
N ARG A 70 -5.82 -6.05 2.58
CA ARG A 70 -6.78 -5.50 1.61
C ARG A 70 -6.69 -3.98 1.59
N CYS A 71 -6.60 -3.39 0.40
CA CYS A 71 -6.84 -1.96 0.18
C CYS A 71 -8.29 -1.75 -0.26
N ILE A 72 -9.06 -0.99 0.51
CA ILE A 72 -10.49 -0.80 0.32
C ILE A 72 -10.74 0.64 -0.12
N ALA A 73 -11.56 0.79 -1.16
CA ALA A 73 -12.18 2.05 -1.55
C ALA A 73 -13.68 1.95 -1.25
N ASN A 74 -14.18 2.84 -0.40
CA ASN A 74 -15.58 2.91 0.01
C ASN A 74 -16.20 4.22 -0.47
N TRP A 75 -17.45 4.17 -0.93
CA TRP A 75 -18.16 5.37 -1.35
C TRP A 75 -19.68 5.19 -1.23
N ASP A 76 -20.39 6.29 -1.07
CA ASP A 76 -21.86 6.29 -1.07
C ASP A 76 -22.41 6.43 -2.49
N ASN A 77 -22.95 5.32 -3.01
CA ASN A 77 -23.52 5.24 -4.35
C ASN A 77 -24.73 6.13 -4.57
N ARG A 78 -25.48 6.47 -3.51
CA ARG A 78 -26.68 7.31 -3.60
C ARG A 78 -26.34 8.76 -3.97
N LYS A 79 -25.07 9.15 -3.83
CA LYS A 79 -24.57 10.49 -4.17
C LYS A 79 -24.15 10.61 -5.64
N CYS A 80 -24.08 9.52 -6.39
CA CYS A 80 -23.79 9.56 -7.82
C CYS A 80 -25.04 10.02 -8.61
N ARG A 81 -24.83 10.74 -9.74
CA ARG A 81 -25.93 11.12 -10.64
C ARG A 81 -26.68 9.87 -11.14
N ALA A 82 -28.01 9.92 -11.13
CA ALA A 82 -28.85 8.82 -11.63
C ALA A 82 -28.42 8.39 -13.05
N GLY A 83 -28.40 7.07 -13.29
CA GLY A 83 -27.97 6.49 -14.57
C GLY A 83 -26.45 6.48 -14.84
N THR A 84 -25.61 6.97 -13.94
CA THR A 84 -24.14 6.99 -14.13
C THR A 84 -23.38 5.96 -13.30
N TYR A 85 -24.11 5.06 -12.63
CA TYR A 85 -23.59 4.11 -11.67
C TYR A 85 -23.04 2.84 -12.33
N ASP A 86 -21.83 2.43 -11.94
CA ASP A 86 -21.24 1.14 -12.29
C ASP A 86 -20.50 0.59 -11.05
N GLN A 87 -20.98 -0.54 -10.51
CA GLN A 87 -20.39 -1.19 -9.33
C GLN A 87 -19.01 -1.80 -9.58
N ARG A 88 -18.64 -1.99 -10.84
CA ARG A 88 -17.41 -2.70 -11.22
C ARG A 88 -16.18 -1.80 -11.18
N VAL A 89 -16.37 -0.49 -10.98
CA VAL A 89 -15.31 0.52 -11.07
C VAL A 89 -15.42 1.56 -9.96
N ILE A 90 -14.27 2.09 -9.56
CA ILE A 90 -14.18 3.18 -8.60
C ILE A 90 -14.74 4.47 -9.25
N PRO A 91 -15.71 5.17 -8.62
CA PRO A 91 -16.45 6.26 -9.25
C PRO A 91 -15.76 7.62 -9.08
N TYR A 92 -14.55 7.76 -9.64
CA TYR A 92 -13.80 9.01 -9.57
C TYR A 92 -14.62 10.22 -10.04
N ARG A 93 -14.51 11.33 -9.31
CA ARG A 93 -15.19 12.62 -9.59
C ARG A 93 -16.72 12.57 -9.56
N LYS A 94 -17.33 11.45 -9.19
CA LYS A 94 -18.79 11.31 -9.05
C LYS A 94 -19.26 11.39 -7.60
N THR A 95 -18.44 10.95 -6.65
CA THR A 95 -18.73 10.97 -5.22
C THR A 95 -17.42 10.99 -4.43
N ALA A 96 -17.50 11.29 -3.14
CA ALA A 96 -16.37 11.13 -2.22
C ALA A 96 -16.03 9.65 -2.05
N ILE A 97 -14.74 9.34 -2.04
CA ILE A 97 -14.21 7.99 -1.88
C ILE A 97 -13.29 8.00 -0.67
N ASP A 98 -13.59 7.15 0.30
CA ASP A 98 -12.79 6.91 1.48
C ASP A 98 -11.92 5.67 1.27
N TYR A 99 -10.63 5.79 1.59
CA TYR A 99 -9.67 4.70 1.42
C TYR A 99 -9.16 4.21 2.77
N LYS A 100 -9.00 2.89 2.91
CA LYS A 100 -8.36 2.28 4.07
C LYS A 100 -7.58 1.03 3.71
N ILE A 101 -6.60 0.69 4.53
CA ILE A 101 -5.84 -0.57 4.43
C ILE A 101 -6.19 -1.44 5.64
N GLU A 102 -6.51 -2.70 5.38
CA GLU A 102 -6.71 -3.71 6.41
C GLU A 102 -5.57 -4.72 6.32
N LEU A 103 -4.98 -5.09 7.46
CA LEU A 103 -3.92 -6.09 7.55
C LEU A 103 -4.30 -7.21 8.52
N HIS A 104 -3.90 -8.44 8.19
CA HIS A 104 -4.10 -9.58 9.08
C HIS A 104 -3.31 -9.39 10.40
N CYS A 105 -3.85 -9.84 11.53
CA CYS A 105 -3.24 -9.65 12.86
C CYS A 105 -2.05 -10.58 13.18
N LYS A 106 -1.71 -11.48 12.26
CA LYS A 106 -0.60 -12.45 12.36
C LYS A 106 -0.05 -12.72 10.97
N PHE A 107 1.25 -12.88 10.83
CA PHE A 107 1.98 -13.22 9.60
C PHE A 107 2.96 -14.37 9.88
N PRO A 108 3.29 -15.22 8.90
CA PRO A 108 4.25 -16.30 9.10
C PRO A 108 5.63 -15.74 9.40
N LYS A 109 6.06 -14.72 8.64
CA LYS A 109 7.32 -14.00 8.86
C LYS A 109 7.10 -12.50 8.92
N TRP A 110 8.05 -11.80 9.53
CA TRP A 110 8.07 -10.33 9.49
C TRP A 110 8.12 -9.76 8.07
N LYS A 111 8.86 -10.43 7.18
CA LYS A 111 8.97 -10.03 5.77
C LYS A 111 7.62 -10.10 5.05
N ASP A 112 6.77 -11.08 5.37
CA ASP A 112 5.45 -11.21 4.76
C ASP A 112 4.58 -9.99 5.10
N PHE A 113 4.59 -9.54 6.36
CA PHE A 113 3.93 -8.29 6.77
C PHE A 113 4.41 -7.08 5.95
N ILE A 114 5.73 -6.93 5.78
CA ILE A 114 6.33 -5.82 5.05
C ILE A 114 5.98 -5.85 3.56
N GLU A 115 6.01 -7.03 2.95
CA GLU A 115 5.64 -7.22 1.54
C GLU A 115 4.14 -7.02 1.31
N THR A 116 3.28 -7.51 2.22
CA THR A 116 1.83 -7.27 2.18
C THR A 116 1.48 -5.79 2.34
N LEU A 117 2.05 -5.08 3.32
CA LEU A 117 1.80 -3.64 3.47
C LEU A 117 2.24 -2.88 2.21
N ALA A 118 3.43 -3.19 1.67
CA ALA A 118 3.88 -2.55 0.43
C ALA A 118 2.96 -2.88 -0.76
N HIS A 119 2.45 -4.12 -0.85
CA HIS A 119 1.48 -4.55 -1.87
C HIS A 119 0.20 -3.72 -1.79
N GLU A 120 -0.42 -3.60 -0.61
CA GLU A 120 -1.64 -2.79 -0.44
C GLU A 120 -1.40 -1.31 -0.77
N MET A 121 -0.20 -0.79 -0.50
CA MET A 121 0.16 0.58 -0.90
C MET A 121 0.31 0.75 -2.42
N VAL A 122 0.61 -0.31 -3.18
CA VAL A 122 0.56 -0.26 -4.65
C VAL A 122 -0.89 -0.13 -5.12
N HIS A 123 -1.81 -0.88 -4.53
CA HIS A 123 -3.24 -0.71 -4.81
C HIS A 123 -3.72 0.69 -4.43
N LEU A 124 -3.32 1.22 -3.27
CA LEU A 124 -3.63 2.60 -2.90
C LEU A 124 -3.08 3.60 -3.93
N TYR A 125 -1.88 3.38 -4.47
CA TYR A 125 -1.32 4.23 -5.54
C TYR A 125 -2.14 4.15 -6.83
N GLN A 126 -2.54 2.93 -7.24
CA GLN A 126 -3.43 2.72 -8.39
C GLN A 126 -4.73 3.51 -8.21
N MET A 127 -5.34 3.41 -7.02
CA MET A 127 -6.61 4.08 -6.72
C MET A 127 -6.48 5.61 -6.66
N THR A 128 -5.46 6.12 -5.97
CA THR A 128 -5.43 7.55 -5.58
C THR A 128 -4.58 8.43 -6.49
N VAL A 129 -3.56 7.87 -7.14
CA VAL A 129 -2.62 8.65 -7.97
C VAL A 129 -2.82 8.35 -9.45
N MET A 130 -3.08 7.09 -9.83
CA MET A 130 -3.32 6.72 -11.22
C MET A 130 -4.80 6.84 -11.63
N GLU A 131 -5.71 6.98 -10.65
CA GLU A 131 -7.16 6.87 -10.85
C GLU A 131 -7.52 5.60 -11.67
N ASP A 132 -6.86 4.47 -11.38
CA ASP A 132 -7.13 3.18 -12.00
C ASP A 132 -8.50 2.68 -11.53
N PRO A 133 -9.51 2.55 -12.41
CA PRO A 133 -10.87 2.25 -12.01
C PRO A 133 -11.05 0.85 -11.45
N TYR A 134 -10.15 -0.09 -11.77
CA TYR A 134 -10.23 -1.48 -11.34
C TYR A 134 -9.27 -1.79 -10.20
N SER A 135 -8.12 -1.12 -10.14
CA SER A 135 -7.08 -1.29 -9.12
C SER A 135 -6.73 -2.76 -8.81
N ASN A 136 -6.78 -3.62 -9.83
CA ASN A 136 -6.42 -5.04 -9.76
C ASN A 136 -4.95 -5.24 -10.19
N HIS A 137 -4.49 -6.49 -10.24
CA HIS A 137 -3.13 -6.86 -10.69
C HIS A 137 -2.95 -6.72 -12.21
N ASN A 138 -3.18 -5.53 -12.75
CA ASN A 138 -2.98 -5.21 -14.16
C ASN A 138 -1.57 -4.66 -14.44
N LYS A 139 -1.38 -4.07 -15.63
CA LYS A 139 -0.11 -3.47 -16.06
C LYS A 139 0.39 -2.38 -15.10
N ASN A 140 -0.49 -1.58 -14.51
CA ASN A 140 -0.14 -0.54 -13.56
C ASN A 140 0.44 -1.14 -12.28
N PHE A 141 -0.19 -2.17 -11.73
CA PHE A 141 0.31 -2.91 -10.58
C PHE A 141 1.71 -3.50 -10.86
N TYR A 142 1.86 -4.23 -11.96
CA TYR A 142 3.14 -4.87 -12.29
C TYR A 142 4.26 -3.90 -12.69
N SER A 143 3.93 -2.63 -13.00
CA SER A 143 4.94 -1.59 -13.22
C SER A 143 5.85 -1.36 -11.99
N PHE A 144 5.36 -1.67 -10.79
CA PHE A 144 6.11 -1.57 -9.54
C PHE A 144 7.08 -2.73 -9.30
N ARG A 145 7.01 -3.82 -10.06
CA ARG A 145 7.85 -5.02 -9.85
C ARG A 145 9.35 -4.71 -9.89
N LYS A 146 9.79 -3.86 -10.84
CA LYS A 146 11.19 -3.43 -10.94
C LYS A 146 11.60 -2.61 -9.72
N GLN A 147 10.70 -1.81 -9.17
CA GLN A 147 10.96 -1.02 -7.97
C GLN A 147 11.02 -1.91 -6.73
N PHE A 148 10.08 -2.83 -6.52
CA PHE A 148 10.10 -3.79 -5.42
C PHE A 148 11.40 -4.61 -5.40
N LYS A 149 11.83 -5.11 -6.56
CA LYS A 149 13.10 -5.85 -6.69
C LYS A 149 14.32 -5.02 -6.25
N LYS A 150 14.35 -3.71 -6.53
CA LYS A 150 15.43 -2.82 -6.07
C LYS A 150 15.50 -2.73 -4.54
N PHE A 151 14.38 -2.91 -3.85
CA PHE A 151 14.26 -2.85 -2.39
C PHE A 151 14.25 -4.24 -1.73
N ASN A 152 14.65 -5.30 -2.44
CA ASN A 152 14.69 -6.68 -1.94
C ASN A 152 13.31 -7.20 -1.47
N LEU A 153 12.25 -6.67 -2.08
CA LEU A 153 10.86 -7.08 -1.86
C LEU A 153 10.33 -7.85 -3.08
N ARG A 154 9.39 -8.75 -2.81
CA ARG A 154 8.58 -9.43 -3.80
C ARG A 154 7.19 -8.80 -3.86
N LEU A 155 6.72 -8.54 -5.07
CA LEU A 155 5.35 -8.11 -5.34
C LEU A 155 4.54 -9.36 -5.65
N TYR A 156 3.75 -9.84 -4.69
CA TYR A 156 2.84 -10.98 -4.86
C TYR A 156 1.62 -10.58 -5.69
N ARG A 157 0.90 -11.59 -6.18
CA ARG A 157 -0.46 -11.47 -6.69
C ARG A 157 -1.41 -11.88 -5.57
#